data_AF-A0A2G5E0W0-F1
#
_entry.id   AF-A0A2G5E0W0-F1
#
_cell.length_a   1.000
_cell.length_b   1.000
_cell.length_c   1.000
_cell.angle_alpha   90.00
_cell.angle_beta   90.00
_cell.angle_gamma   90.00
#
_symmetry.space_group_name_H-M   'P 1'
#
loop_
_entity.id
_entity.type
_entity.pdbx_description
1 polymer ?
#
loop_
_entity_poly.entity_id
_entity_poly.type
_entity_poly.pdbx_seq_one_letter_code
_entity_poly.pdbx_strand_id
1 'polypeptide(L)'
;MGHSSAVVWDQRAANEITKDWNGIDQVTLRSPRGASARVSLHGGQVISWRSDRGEELLFTSSKAIFKSPKAMRGGIPVCFPQFGNGGCLEQHGFAKNKIWTIDADPPPFQPSDSNGKAFVDLLLKPSEEDLKSWPHSFEFRLRVSLAANGDLNMISRIRNINGKPFSFSFAYHTYLSVSDISEVRIEGLETLDYLDNLCQRERFTEQGDAITFESEVDRVYLTSPNVIAVLDHEKKRTFVIRKDGLPDAGELFLILKCLTICNEAAMTGGC
;
A
#
# COMPACT_ATOMS: atom_id res chain seq x y z
N MET A 1 -12.26 -29.86 -35.03
CA MET A 1 -12.00 -28.49 -34.51
C MET A 1 -12.71 -28.39 -33.18
N GLY A 2 -11.98 -28.60 -32.08
CA GLY A 2 -12.54 -28.52 -30.73
C GLY A 2 -12.57 -27.06 -30.29
N HIS A 3 -13.77 -26.50 -30.13
CA HIS A 3 -13.94 -25.22 -29.46
C HIS A 3 -13.58 -25.39 -27.99
N SER A 4 -12.44 -24.83 -27.58
CA SER A 4 -12.10 -24.65 -26.17
C SER A 4 -13.13 -23.71 -25.57
N SER A 5 -14.00 -24.25 -24.72
CA SER A 5 -14.92 -23.47 -23.90
C SER A 5 -14.10 -22.65 -22.91
N ALA A 6 -13.99 -21.34 -23.16
CA ALA A 6 -13.48 -20.41 -22.16
C ALA A 6 -14.38 -20.52 -20.93
N VAL A 7 -13.82 -21.05 -19.83
CA VAL A 7 -14.50 -21.09 -18.54
C VAL A 7 -14.73 -19.65 -18.11
N VAL A 8 -16.00 -19.22 -18.18
CA VAL A 8 -16.42 -17.91 -17.66
C VAL A 8 -16.26 -17.98 -16.14
N TRP A 9 -15.20 -17.37 -15.63
CA TRP A 9 -14.91 -17.30 -14.20
C TRP A 9 -15.96 -16.41 -13.51
N ASP A 10 -16.69 -16.97 -12.55
CA ASP A 10 -17.73 -16.25 -11.81
C ASP A 10 -17.08 -15.21 -10.87
N GLN A 11 -17.33 -13.94 -11.17
CA GLN A 11 -16.85 -12.79 -10.40
C GLN A 11 -17.36 -12.81 -8.95
N ARG A 12 -18.54 -13.38 -8.68
CA ARG A 12 -19.07 -13.52 -7.31
C ARG A 12 -18.33 -14.59 -6.50
N ALA A 13 -17.77 -15.60 -7.15
CA ALA A 13 -16.93 -16.60 -6.50
C ALA A 13 -15.51 -16.09 -6.21
N ALA A 14 -15.08 -15.00 -6.87
CA ALA A 14 -13.75 -14.44 -6.75
C ALA A 14 -13.57 -13.50 -5.54
N ASN A 15 -14.68 -13.04 -4.95
CA ASN A 15 -14.70 -12.07 -3.86
C ASN A 15 -15.43 -12.64 -2.64
N GLU A 16 -14.70 -12.86 -1.55
CA GLU A 16 -15.25 -13.35 -0.29
C GLU A 16 -15.21 -12.23 0.76
N ILE A 17 -16.34 -11.92 1.40
CA ILE A 17 -16.41 -10.93 2.48
C ILE A 17 -16.43 -11.66 3.82
N THR A 18 -15.44 -11.39 4.66
CA THR A 18 -15.30 -11.96 6.01
C THR A 18 -15.11 -10.85 7.03
N LYS A 19 -15.52 -11.08 8.28
CA LYS A 19 -15.19 -10.18 9.38
C LYS A 19 -13.89 -10.60 10.06
N ASP A 20 -13.08 -9.64 10.47
CA ASP A 20 -11.97 -9.90 11.38
C ASP A 20 -12.46 -10.05 12.83
N TRP A 21 -11.51 -10.28 13.74
CA TRP A 21 -11.80 -10.46 15.16
C TRP A 21 -12.34 -9.20 15.85
N ASN A 22 -12.21 -8.02 15.23
CA ASN A 22 -12.81 -6.75 15.66
C ASN A 22 -14.17 -6.48 14.97
N GLY A 23 -14.66 -7.40 14.14
CA GLY A 23 -15.92 -7.26 13.40
C GLY A 23 -15.82 -6.40 12.14
N ILE A 24 -14.61 -5.98 11.73
CA ILE A 24 -14.37 -5.18 10.52
C ILE A 24 -14.44 -6.08 9.29
N ASP A 25 -15.22 -5.65 8.29
CA ASP A 25 -15.32 -6.37 7.03
C ASP A 25 -14.01 -6.31 6.24
N GLN A 26 -13.67 -7.44 5.65
CA GLN A 26 -12.50 -7.64 4.80
C GLN A 26 -12.94 -8.36 3.53
N VAL A 27 -12.46 -7.90 2.39
CA VAL A 27 -12.73 -8.50 1.08
C VAL A 27 -11.50 -9.28 0.63
N THR A 28 -11.66 -10.57 0.37
CA THR A 28 -10.62 -11.42 -0.22
C THR A 28 -10.86 -11.55 -1.72
N LEU A 29 -9.90 -11.09 -2.51
CA LEU A 29 -9.82 -11.26 -3.95
C LEU A 29 -9.00 -12.51 -4.26
N ARG A 30 -9.46 -13.36 -5.19
CA ARG A 30 -8.74 -14.56 -5.63
C ARG A 30 -8.56 -14.56 -7.14
N SER A 31 -7.36 -14.88 -7.60
CA SER A 31 -7.10 -15.10 -9.01
C SER A 31 -7.33 -16.57 -9.38
N PRO A 32 -7.67 -16.89 -10.64
CA PRO A 32 -7.83 -18.28 -11.09
C PRO A 32 -6.57 -19.14 -10.92
N ARG A 33 -5.39 -18.52 -10.82
CA ARG A 33 -4.11 -19.20 -10.63
C ARG A 33 -3.74 -19.44 -9.16
N GLY A 34 -4.57 -19.02 -8.22
CA GLY A 34 -4.36 -19.25 -6.79
C GLY A 34 -3.71 -18.09 -6.02
N ALA A 35 -3.33 -17.00 -6.71
CA ALA A 35 -2.94 -15.78 -6.02
C ALA A 35 -4.14 -15.18 -5.26
N SER A 36 -3.88 -14.47 -4.17
CA SER A 36 -4.95 -13.82 -3.40
C SER A 36 -4.52 -12.48 -2.82
N ALA A 37 -5.48 -11.58 -2.62
CA ALA A 37 -5.26 -10.33 -1.90
C ALA A 37 -6.40 -10.11 -0.92
N ARG A 38 -6.11 -9.54 0.25
CA ARG A 38 -7.13 -9.21 1.26
C ARG A 38 -7.12 -7.72 1.53
N VAL A 39 -8.30 -7.11 1.47
CA VAL A 39 -8.52 -5.68 1.65
C VAL A 39 -9.40 -5.46 2.87
N SER A 40 -8.93 -4.69 3.85
CA SER A 40 -9.72 -4.28 5.01
C SER A 40 -10.54 -3.04 4.67
N LEU A 41 -11.82 -3.02 5.06
CA LEU A 41 -12.62 -1.79 4.95
C LEU A 41 -12.12 -0.71 5.90
N HIS A 42 -11.47 -1.07 7.01
CA HIS A 42 -10.74 -0.10 7.81
C HIS A 42 -9.48 0.36 7.06
N GLY A 43 -9.43 1.65 6.77
CA GLY A 43 -8.36 2.31 6.02
C GLY A 43 -8.37 2.07 4.52
N GLY A 44 -9.30 1.26 3.99
CA GLY A 44 -9.27 0.82 2.59
C GLY A 44 -7.95 0.08 2.26
N GLN A 45 -7.40 -0.60 3.27
CA GLN A 45 -6.01 -1.02 3.30
C GLN A 45 -5.87 -2.44 2.76
N VAL A 46 -4.94 -2.65 1.83
CA VAL A 46 -4.53 -4.02 1.46
C VAL A 46 -3.66 -4.57 2.58
N ILE A 47 -4.07 -5.67 3.20
CA ILE A 47 -3.43 -6.24 4.40
C ILE A 47 -2.74 -7.59 4.14
N SER A 48 -2.97 -8.18 2.97
CA SER A 48 -2.28 -9.40 2.53
C SER A 48 -2.31 -9.45 1.00
N TRP A 49 -1.22 -9.92 0.41
CA TRP A 49 -1.09 -10.22 -1.01
C TRP A 49 -0.20 -11.45 -1.12
N ARG A 50 -0.76 -12.52 -1.68
CA ARG A 50 -0.09 -13.82 -1.80
C ARG A 50 0.08 -14.22 -3.24
N SER A 51 1.24 -14.79 -3.55
CA SER A 51 1.54 -15.35 -4.86
C SER A 51 0.68 -16.59 -5.16
N ASP A 52 0.74 -17.08 -6.39
CA ASP A 52 0.09 -18.34 -6.79
C ASP A 52 0.65 -19.57 -6.05
N ARG A 53 1.81 -19.43 -5.41
CA ARG A 53 2.42 -20.44 -4.52
C ARG A 53 2.06 -20.25 -3.04
N GLY A 54 1.22 -19.27 -2.72
CA GLY A 54 0.79 -18.96 -1.35
C GLY A 54 1.80 -18.20 -0.49
N GLU A 55 2.91 -17.74 -1.08
CA GLU A 55 3.90 -16.91 -0.37
C GLU A 55 3.33 -15.51 -0.11
N GLU A 56 3.47 -15.01 1.12
CA GLU A 56 3.09 -13.64 1.49
C GLU A 56 4.10 -12.63 0.93
N LEU A 57 3.56 -11.62 0.22
CA LEU A 57 4.31 -10.58 -0.48
C LEU A 57 4.29 -9.25 0.27
N LEU A 58 3.39 -9.07 1.22
CA LEU A 58 3.31 -7.88 2.08
C LEU A 58 3.73 -8.20 3.51
N PHE A 59 4.52 -7.31 4.10
CA PHE A 59 4.83 -7.39 5.51
C PHE A 59 3.67 -6.83 6.33
N THR A 60 3.19 -7.58 7.32
CA THR A 60 2.24 -7.09 8.32
C THR A 60 2.71 -7.49 9.70
N SER A 61 2.73 -6.55 10.64
CA SER A 61 3.25 -6.80 11.98
C SER A 61 2.27 -7.67 12.78
N SER A 62 2.73 -8.83 13.25
CA SER A 62 1.96 -9.70 14.16
C SER A 62 1.75 -9.07 15.55
N LYS A 63 2.58 -8.09 15.92
CA LYS A 63 2.50 -7.33 17.18
C LYS A 63 1.67 -6.05 17.05
N ALA A 64 1.06 -5.79 15.89
CA ALA A 64 0.13 -4.67 15.76
C ALA A 64 -1.03 -4.90 16.72
N ILE A 65 -1.07 -4.14 17.82
CA ILE A 65 -2.20 -4.11 18.72
C ILE A 65 -3.36 -3.52 17.90
N PHE A 66 -4.24 -4.36 17.36
CA PHE A 66 -5.47 -3.92 16.71
C PHE A 66 -6.46 -3.44 17.78
N LYS A 67 -6.12 -2.34 18.46
CA LYS A 67 -7.11 -1.58 19.21
C LYS A 67 -7.67 -0.55 18.24
N SER A 68 -8.90 -0.79 17.79
CA SER A 68 -9.72 0.25 17.19
C SER A 68 -9.59 1.53 18.02
N PRO A 69 -9.26 2.69 17.42
CA PRO A 69 -9.32 3.01 15.99
C PRO A 69 -7.95 3.08 15.27
N LYS A 70 -6.87 2.49 15.82
CA LYS A 70 -5.52 2.69 15.23
C LYS A 70 -5.29 1.80 13.99
N ALA A 71 -4.77 2.41 12.93
CA ALA A 71 -4.42 1.74 11.67
C ALA A 71 -3.53 0.51 11.84
N MET A 72 -3.73 -0.47 10.96
CA MET A 72 -2.93 -1.70 10.92
C MET A 72 -1.51 -1.38 10.44
N ARG A 73 -0.50 -1.91 11.14
CA ARG A 73 0.89 -1.71 10.75
C ARG A 73 1.34 -2.75 9.73
N GLY A 74 1.63 -2.30 8.52
CA GLY A 74 2.02 -3.14 7.39
C GLY A 74 0.99 -3.13 6.27
N GLY A 75 1.12 -4.01 5.28
CA GLY A 75 0.26 -3.99 4.11
C GLY A 75 0.48 -2.74 3.27
N ILE A 76 -0.60 -2.09 2.82
CA ILE A 76 -0.56 -0.87 2.00
C ILE A 76 -1.52 0.17 2.58
N PRO A 77 -1.14 0.91 3.64
CA PRO A 77 -1.91 2.04 4.13
C PRO A 77 -2.05 3.14 3.08
N VAL A 78 -3.22 3.79 3.10
CA VAL A 78 -3.54 4.94 2.24
C VAL A 78 -3.31 6.24 3.02
N CYS A 79 -2.33 7.03 2.58
CA CYS A 79 -2.03 8.36 3.13
C CYS A 79 -2.85 9.39 2.37
N PHE A 80 -3.80 10.06 3.05
CA PHE A 80 -4.63 11.13 2.47
C PHE A 80 -5.35 11.90 3.60
N PRO A 81 -5.52 13.22 3.48
CA PRO A 81 -5.09 14.13 2.39
C PRO A 81 -3.70 14.74 2.61
N GLN A 82 -2.92 14.16 3.54
CA GLN A 82 -1.59 14.62 3.90
C GLN A 82 -0.62 13.45 3.88
N PHE A 83 0.60 13.70 3.42
CA PHE A 83 1.75 12.82 3.54
C PHE A 83 2.73 13.41 4.57
N GLY A 84 3.31 12.54 5.40
CA GLY A 84 4.14 12.96 6.53
C GLY A 84 3.41 13.87 7.52
N ASN A 85 4.16 14.76 8.17
CA ASN A 85 3.69 15.73 9.17
C ASN A 85 3.55 17.16 8.62
N GLY A 86 3.45 17.33 7.29
CA GLY A 86 3.56 18.62 6.61
C GLY A 86 2.39 19.60 6.76
N GLY A 87 1.41 19.32 7.62
CA GLY A 87 0.24 20.19 7.82
C GLY A 87 -0.48 19.92 9.14
N CYS A 88 -1.66 20.52 9.32
CA CYS A 88 -2.39 20.53 10.59
C CYS A 88 -3.07 19.19 10.95
N LEU A 89 -2.96 18.18 10.10
CA LEU A 89 -3.57 16.87 10.31
C LEU A 89 -2.59 15.91 10.99
N GLU A 90 -3.13 14.83 11.54
CA GLU A 90 -2.33 13.70 12.00
C GLU A 90 -1.38 13.21 10.89
N GLN A 91 -0.26 12.61 11.30
CA GLN A 91 0.76 12.12 10.37
C GLN A 91 0.14 11.12 9.36
N HIS A 92 0.34 11.42 8.07
CA HIS A 92 -0.24 10.72 6.91
C HIS A 92 -1.76 10.88 6.73
N GLY A 93 -2.36 11.89 7.37
CA GLY A 93 -3.79 12.17 7.28
C GLY A 93 -4.65 11.11 7.95
N PHE A 94 -5.95 11.12 7.62
CA PHE A 94 -6.97 10.35 8.33
C PHE A 94 -7.52 9.15 7.55
N ALA A 95 -7.29 9.05 6.23
CA ALA A 95 -7.93 8.02 5.41
C ALA A 95 -7.69 6.57 5.89
N LYS A 96 -6.47 6.29 6.39
CA LYS A 96 -6.09 4.99 6.99
C LYS A 96 -6.83 4.62 8.29
N ASN A 97 -7.44 5.60 8.97
CA ASN A 97 -8.14 5.42 10.25
C ASN A 97 -9.68 5.42 10.09
N LYS A 98 -10.19 5.49 8.85
CA LYS A 98 -11.63 5.56 8.57
C LYS A 98 -12.15 4.23 8.04
N ILE A 99 -13.45 3.99 8.20
CA ILE A 99 -14.14 2.88 7.56
C ILE A 99 -14.57 3.31 6.16
N TRP A 100 -14.10 2.57 5.16
CA TRP A 100 -14.48 2.72 3.77
C TRP A 100 -15.70 1.84 3.47
N THR A 101 -16.51 2.25 2.52
CA THR A 101 -17.68 1.46 2.08
C THR A 101 -17.38 0.84 0.72
N ILE A 102 -17.90 -0.36 0.46
CA ILE A 102 -17.87 -0.94 -0.89
C ILE A 102 -18.77 -0.07 -1.79
N ASP A 103 -18.23 0.41 -2.91
CA ASP A 103 -18.98 1.18 -3.90
C ASP A 103 -19.79 0.22 -4.77
N ALA A 104 -21.11 0.23 -4.62
CA ALA A 104 -22.01 -0.65 -5.35
C ALA A 104 -22.27 -0.20 -6.80
N ASP A 105 -22.00 1.07 -7.11
CA ASP A 105 -22.17 1.66 -8.44
C ASP A 105 -20.92 2.45 -8.85
N PRO A 106 -19.77 1.76 -9.02
CA PRO A 106 -18.54 2.42 -9.37
C PRO A 106 -18.61 2.93 -10.81
N PRO A 107 -18.13 4.16 -11.10
CA PRO A 107 -18.01 4.64 -12.47
C PRO A 107 -17.20 3.64 -13.31
N PRO A 108 -17.57 3.40 -14.57
CA PRO A 108 -16.84 2.46 -15.41
C PRO A 108 -15.36 2.86 -15.46
N PHE A 109 -14.50 1.94 -15.06
CA PHE A 109 -13.11 1.98 -15.51
C PHE A 109 -13.09 1.56 -16.98
N GLN A 110 -12.09 2.02 -17.74
CA GLN A 110 -11.94 1.60 -19.15
C GLN A 110 -12.10 0.08 -19.28
N PRO A 111 -12.65 -0.43 -20.39
CA PRO A 111 -12.96 -1.85 -20.56
C PRO A 111 -11.70 -2.66 -20.29
N SER A 112 -11.64 -3.17 -19.06
CA SER A 112 -10.57 -4.06 -18.61
C SER A 112 -10.95 -5.41 -19.16
N ASP A 113 -10.06 -6.03 -19.92
CA ASP A 113 -10.13 -7.43 -20.31
C ASP A 113 -10.63 -8.25 -19.12
N SER A 114 -11.89 -8.65 -19.19
CA SER A 114 -12.67 -9.28 -18.12
C SER A 114 -12.26 -10.73 -17.90
N ASN A 115 -11.16 -11.16 -18.52
CA ASN A 115 -10.60 -12.49 -18.32
C ASN A 115 -9.86 -12.57 -16.98
N GLY A 116 -10.59 -12.93 -15.92
CA GLY A 116 -10.02 -13.45 -14.67
C GLY A 116 -9.48 -12.41 -13.69
N LYS A 117 -9.92 -11.14 -13.76
CA LYS A 117 -9.56 -10.11 -12.77
C LYS A 117 -10.61 -10.02 -11.67
N ALA A 118 -10.22 -10.33 -10.43
CA ALA A 118 -11.01 -10.07 -9.24
C ALA A 118 -10.77 -8.63 -8.77
N PHE A 119 -11.81 -7.90 -8.38
CA PHE A 119 -11.65 -6.53 -7.89
C PHE A 119 -12.70 -6.15 -6.85
N VAL A 120 -12.39 -5.11 -6.07
CA VAL A 120 -13.31 -4.41 -5.18
C VAL A 120 -13.14 -2.90 -5.38
N ASP A 121 -14.26 -2.18 -5.43
CA ASP A 121 -14.30 -0.73 -5.40
C ASP A 121 -14.69 -0.26 -4.01
N LEU A 122 -13.90 0.66 -3.46
CA LEU A 122 -14.11 1.27 -2.17
C LEU A 122 -14.34 2.77 -2.33
N LEU A 123 -15.13 3.34 -1.42
CA LEU A 123 -15.48 4.75 -1.38
C LEU A 123 -15.27 5.30 0.03
N LEU A 124 -14.56 6.41 0.11
CA LEU A 124 -14.43 7.24 1.29
C LEU A 124 -15.06 8.61 1.01
N LYS A 125 -15.94 9.03 1.92
CA LYS A 125 -16.57 10.36 1.96
C LYS A 125 -16.23 11.01 3.30
N PRO A 126 -16.08 12.35 3.35
CA PRO A 126 -15.84 13.05 4.60
C PRO A 126 -17.03 12.88 5.54
N SER A 127 -16.74 12.62 6.81
CA SER A 127 -17.70 12.74 7.90
C SER A 127 -17.84 14.20 8.36
N GLU A 128 -18.87 14.50 9.16
CA GLU A 128 -19.01 15.83 9.78
C GLU A 128 -17.81 16.22 10.64
N GLU A 129 -17.14 15.24 11.27
CA GLU A 129 -15.91 15.45 12.03
C GLU A 129 -14.73 15.82 11.12
N ASP A 130 -14.59 15.13 9.98
CA ASP A 130 -13.52 15.41 9.02
C ASP A 130 -13.63 16.84 8.48
N LEU A 131 -14.85 17.31 8.22
CA LEU A 131 -15.10 18.67 7.76
C LEU A 131 -14.73 19.74 8.79
N LYS A 132 -14.59 19.40 10.08
CA LYS A 132 -14.09 20.33 11.11
C LYS A 132 -12.57 20.49 11.02
N SER A 133 -11.84 19.39 10.78
CA SER A 133 -10.37 19.38 10.73
C SER A 133 -9.84 19.73 9.33
N TRP A 134 -10.56 19.34 8.28
CA TRP A 134 -10.23 19.57 6.89
C TRP A 134 -11.51 19.90 6.11
N PRO A 135 -11.87 21.20 5.98
CA PRO A 135 -13.19 21.66 5.52
C PRO A 135 -13.37 21.57 4.00
N HIS A 136 -13.07 20.41 3.43
CA HIS A 136 -13.15 20.14 2.00
C HIS A 136 -14.04 18.93 1.75
N SER A 137 -14.98 19.08 0.81
CA SER A 137 -15.86 18.00 0.41
C SER A 137 -15.21 17.24 -0.74
N PHE A 138 -15.04 15.93 -0.56
CA PHE A 138 -14.42 15.06 -1.54
C PHE A 138 -15.15 13.72 -1.66
N GLU A 139 -14.93 13.03 -2.78
CA GLU A 139 -15.13 11.58 -2.89
C GLU A 139 -13.79 10.96 -3.24
N PHE A 140 -13.32 10.03 -2.43
CA PHE A 140 -12.14 9.24 -2.73
C PHE A 140 -12.58 7.80 -3.05
N ARG A 141 -12.51 7.44 -4.33
CA ARG A 141 -12.69 6.07 -4.80
C ARG A 141 -11.35 5.35 -4.93
N LEU A 142 -11.29 4.12 -4.45
CA LEU A 142 -10.14 3.23 -4.57
C LEU A 142 -10.61 1.90 -5.17
N ARG A 143 -10.07 1.54 -6.33
CA ARG A 143 -10.21 0.19 -6.89
C ARG A 143 -8.98 -0.63 -6.53
N VAL A 144 -9.18 -1.76 -5.88
CA VAL A 144 -8.16 -2.79 -5.70
C VAL A 144 -8.50 -3.97 -6.59
N SER A 145 -7.56 -4.41 -7.42
CA SER A 145 -7.76 -5.53 -8.33
C SER A 145 -6.57 -6.47 -8.34
N LEU A 146 -6.87 -7.76 -8.46
CA LEU A 146 -5.90 -8.83 -8.57
C LEU A 146 -6.03 -9.46 -9.96
N ALA A 147 -4.98 -9.33 -10.77
CA ALA A 147 -4.95 -9.88 -12.10
C ALA A 147 -4.74 -11.40 -12.09
N ALA A 148 -5.08 -12.07 -13.21
CA ALA A 148 -4.94 -13.52 -13.33
C ALA A 148 -3.51 -14.02 -13.10
N ASN A 149 -2.50 -13.21 -13.45
CA ASN A 149 -1.08 -13.51 -13.23
C ASN A 149 -0.58 -13.24 -11.80
N GLY A 150 -1.43 -12.70 -10.91
CA GLY A 150 -1.08 -12.36 -9.53
C GLY A 150 -0.71 -10.90 -9.30
N ASP A 151 -0.68 -10.05 -10.34
CA ASP A 151 -0.36 -8.62 -10.18
C ASP A 151 -1.46 -7.89 -9.39
N LEU A 152 -1.06 -7.20 -8.33
CA LEU A 152 -1.91 -6.33 -7.55
C LEU A 152 -1.92 -4.92 -8.15
N ASN A 153 -3.11 -4.42 -8.49
CA ASN A 153 -3.29 -3.08 -9.05
C ASN A 153 -4.23 -2.26 -8.16
N MET A 154 -3.81 -1.04 -7.83
CA MET A 154 -4.57 -0.09 -7.01
C MET A 154 -4.76 1.23 -7.76
N ILE A 155 -6.00 1.64 -8.00
CA ILE A 155 -6.32 2.87 -8.74
C ILE A 155 -7.13 3.81 -7.85
N SER A 156 -6.58 4.98 -7.56
CA SER A 156 -7.22 6.04 -6.78
C SER A 156 -7.83 7.11 -7.68
N ARG A 157 -9.03 7.57 -7.32
CA ARG A 157 -9.70 8.73 -7.95
C ARG A 157 -10.26 9.63 -6.86
N ILE A 158 -9.71 10.83 -6.74
CA ILE A 158 -10.19 11.85 -5.81
C ILE A 158 -10.96 12.90 -6.60
N ARG A 159 -12.22 13.12 -6.21
CA ARG A 159 -13.11 14.11 -6.83
C ARG A 159 -13.46 15.20 -5.82
N ASN A 160 -13.30 16.46 -6.23
CA ASN A 160 -13.88 17.59 -5.53
C ASN A 160 -15.38 17.68 -5.83
N ILE A 161 -16.22 17.68 -4.80
CA ILE A 161 -17.69 17.65 -4.97
C ILE A 161 -18.39 18.96 -4.64
N ASN A 162 -17.69 19.97 -4.09
CA ASN A 162 -18.29 21.25 -3.71
C ASN A 162 -17.77 22.45 -4.53
N GLY A 163 -16.88 22.21 -5.49
CA GLY A 163 -16.35 23.22 -6.40
C GLY A 163 -15.35 24.19 -5.78
N LYS A 164 -15.07 24.12 -4.46
CA LYS A 164 -14.04 24.93 -3.80
C LYS A 164 -12.69 24.26 -3.99
N PRO A 165 -11.70 24.89 -4.66
CA PRO A 165 -10.39 24.30 -4.85
C PRO A 165 -9.76 23.89 -3.51
N PHE A 166 -9.07 22.76 -3.49
CA PHE A 166 -8.28 22.31 -2.35
C PHE A 166 -7.02 21.59 -2.83
N SER A 167 -5.98 21.68 -2.02
CA SER A 167 -4.73 20.96 -2.24
C SER A 167 -4.66 19.77 -1.29
N PHE A 168 -4.08 18.67 -1.75
CA PHE A 168 -3.86 17.47 -0.96
C PHE A 168 -2.58 16.79 -1.41
N SER A 169 -2.06 15.93 -0.55
CA SER A 169 -1.07 14.92 -0.91
C SER A 169 -1.64 13.53 -0.69
N PHE A 170 -1.13 12.57 -1.46
CA PHE A 170 -1.61 11.20 -1.47
C PHE A 170 -0.44 10.25 -1.66
N ALA A 171 -0.41 9.15 -0.91
CA ALA A 171 0.59 8.10 -1.08
C ALA A 171 0.02 6.72 -0.74
N TYR A 172 0.59 5.69 -1.36
CA TYR A 172 0.45 4.30 -0.93
C TYR A 172 1.71 3.91 -0.17
N HIS A 173 1.56 3.61 1.12
CA HIS A 173 2.68 3.33 2.00
C HIS A 173 2.99 1.83 2.04
N THR A 174 3.42 1.27 0.92
CA THR A 174 3.55 -0.20 0.73
C THR A 174 4.66 -0.82 1.57
N TYR A 175 4.32 -1.80 2.41
CA TYR A 175 5.26 -2.62 3.17
C TYR A 175 5.45 -3.97 2.46
N LEU A 176 6.54 -4.13 1.72
CA LEU A 176 6.89 -5.40 1.08
C LEU A 176 7.44 -6.38 2.13
N SER A 177 7.01 -7.64 2.05
CA SER A 177 7.70 -8.72 2.74
C SER A 177 8.98 -8.98 1.98
N VAL A 178 10.13 -8.91 2.64
CA VAL A 178 11.46 -9.27 2.11
C VAL A 178 12.06 -10.38 2.98
N SER A 179 13.15 -10.99 2.51
CA SER A 179 13.91 -12.02 3.24
C SER A 179 14.73 -11.41 4.39
N ASP A 180 15.91 -10.90 4.07
CA ASP A 180 16.82 -10.12 4.88
C ASP A 180 17.05 -8.78 4.17
N ILE A 181 17.00 -7.67 4.92
CA ILE A 181 17.21 -6.35 4.35
C ILE A 181 18.61 -6.15 3.77
N SER A 182 19.62 -6.80 4.34
CA SER A 182 20.98 -6.74 3.83
C SER A 182 21.12 -7.37 2.43
N GLU A 183 20.18 -8.23 2.05
CA GLU A 183 20.08 -8.89 0.75
C GLU A 183 19.09 -8.20 -0.22
N VAL A 184 18.59 -7.02 0.16
CA VAL A 184 17.65 -6.23 -0.66
C VAL A 184 18.35 -5.07 -1.35
N ARG A 185 18.03 -4.88 -2.64
CA ARG A 185 18.47 -3.74 -3.44
C ARG A 185 17.28 -3.07 -4.11
N ILE A 186 17.27 -1.73 -4.14
CA ILE A 186 16.32 -0.98 -4.97
C ILE A 186 17.04 -0.40 -6.18
N GLU A 187 16.49 -0.66 -7.35
CA GLU A 187 16.94 -0.13 -8.63
C GLU A 187 15.89 0.80 -9.26
N GLY A 188 16.34 1.76 -10.06
CA GLY A 188 15.53 2.78 -10.73
C GLY A 188 15.44 4.12 -9.99
N LEU A 189 16.25 4.32 -8.95
CA LEU A 189 16.31 5.58 -8.18
C LEU A 189 17.72 6.21 -8.16
N GLU A 190 18.63 5.64 -8.95
CA GLU A 190 20.02 6.09 -9.06
C GLU A 190 20.06 7.51 -9.62
N THR A 191 21.06 8.30 -9.22
CA THR A 191 21.30 9.68 -9.70
C THR A 191 20.19 10.68 -9.39
N LEU A 192 19.13 10.27 -8.70
CA LEU A 192 18.01 11.14 -8.36
C LEU A 192 18.28 11.94 -7.09
N ASP A 193 17.72 13.15 -7.06
CA ASP A 193 17.68 13.93 -5.85
C ASP A 193 16.61 13.41 -4.89
N TYR A 194 16.97 13.34 -3.62
CA TYR A 194 16.06 13.00 -2.53
C TYR A 194 16.16 13.99 -1.38
N LEU A 195 15.07 14.07 -0.61
CA LEU A 195 15.04 14.73 0.69
C LEU A 195 15.20 13.67 1.78
N ASP A 196 16.14 13.85 2.69
CA ASP A 196 16.36 12.92 3.80
C ASP A 196 15.61 13.42 5.05
N ASN A 197 14.57 12.69 5.45
CA ASN A 197 13.76 13.03 6.63
C ASN A 197 14.55 12.87 7.95
N LEU A 198 15.59 12.03 7.99
CA LEU A 198 16.47 11.89 9.15
C LEU A 198 17.42 13.08 9.29
N CYS A 199 17.71 13.78 8.18
CA CYS A 199 18.52 14.99 8.12
C CYS A 199 17.66 16.25 7.87
N GLN A 200 16.51 16.37 8.54
CA GLN A 200 15.64 17.56 8.48
C GLN A 200 15.23 17.98 7.05
N ARG A 201 15.04 17.01 6.16
CA ARG A 201 14.71 17.19 4.74
C ARG A 201 15.80 17.91 3.95
N GLU A 202 17.06 17.77 4.35
CA GLU A 202 18.19 18.19 3.53
C GLU A 202 18.19 17.42 2.20
N ARG A 203 18.58 18.10 1.12
CA ARG A 203 18.58 17.55 -0.23
C ARG A 203 19.93 16.94 -0.55
N PHE A 204 19.91 15.69 -1.00
CA PHE A 204 21.07 14.95 -1.46
C PHE A 204 20.78 14.35 -2.84
N THR A 205 21.82 13.82 -3.49
CA THR A 205 21.70 13.11 -4.77
C THR A 205 22.21 11.69 -4.58
N GLU A 206 21.42 10.69 -5.00
CA GLU A 206 21.82 9.29 -4.94
C GLU A 206 23.02 9.03 -5.85
N GLN A 207 24.06 8.38 -5.32
CA GLN A 207 25.31 8.12 -6.04
C GLN A 207 25.55 6.62 -6.26
N GLY A 208 24.84 5.74 -5.55
CA GLY A 208 24.99 4.30 -5.71
C GLY A 208 24.33 3.77 -6.99
N ASP A 209 24.85 2.66 -7.52
CA ASP A 209 24.24 1.91 -8.62
C ASP A 209 22.91 1.23 -8.21
N ALA A 210 22.67 1.11 -6.91
CA ALA A 210 21.41 0.67 -6.31
C ALA A 210 21.34 1.17 -4.86
N ILE A 211 20.14 1.35 -4.34
CA ILE A 211 19.95 1.64 -2.91
C ILE A 211 20.09 0.34 -2.14
N THR A 212 20.97 0.38 -1.14
CA THR A 212 21.17 -0.67 -0.14
C THR A 212 20.90 -0.11 1.25
N PHE A 213 20.81 -0.99 2.24
CA PHE A 213 20.31 -0.65 3.56
C PHE A 213 21.28 -1.14 4.64
N GLU A 214 22.16 -0.25 5.08
CA GLU A 214 23.09 -0.49 6.21
C GLU A 214 22.59 0.14 7.52
N SER A 215 21.61 1.04 7.42
CA SER A 215 21.00 1.75 8.55
C SER A 215 19.54 2.09 8.25
N GLU A 216 18.89 2.78 9.18
CA GLU A 216 17.58 3.40 8.92
C GLU A 216 17.70 4.37 7.73
N VAL A 217 16.70 4.31 6.84
CA VAL A 217 16.59 5.16 5.66
C VAL A 217 15.17 5.71 5.61
N ASP A 218 15.06 7.04 5.52
CA ASP A 218 13.78 7.73 5.36
C ASP A 218 13.96 8.86 4.33
N ARG A 219 13.74 8.54 3.05
CA ARG A 219 14.05 9.39 1.91
C ARG A 219 12.84 9.62 1.01
N VAL A 220 12.75 10.81 0.42
CA VAL A 220 11.71 11.20 -0.54
C VAL A 220 12.35 11.61 -1.86
N TYR A 221 12.17 10.80 -2.91
CA TYR A 221 12.69 11.06 -4.25
C TYR A 221 11.70 11.92 -5.06
N LEU A 222 12.14 13.10 -5.50
CA LEU A 222 11.28 14.20 -5.98
C LEU A 222 10.88 14.12 -7.47
N THR A 223 11.39 13.14 -8.22
CA THR A 223 11.09 12.92 -9.65
C THR A 223 11.44 11.49 -10.05
N SER A 224 10.85 10.50 -9.39
CA SER A 224 11.18 9.10 -9.66
C SER A 224 10.58 8.60 -10.98
N PRO A 225 11.24 7.67 -11.68
CA PRO A 225 10.67 7.05 -12.86
C PRO A 225 9.41 6.26 -12.51
N ASN A 226 8.66 5.90 -13.55
CA ASN A 226 7.40 5.17 -13.38
C ASN A 226 7.60 3.70 -13.02
N VAL A 227 8.84 3.20 -13.02
CA VAL A 227 9.18 1.81 -12.72
C VAL A 227 10.33 1.80 -11.72
N ILE A 228 10.12 1.11 -10.60
CA ILE A 228 11.13 0.86 -9.56
C ILE A 228 11.17 -0.64 -9.31
N ALA A 229 12.37 -1.22 -9.19
CA ALA A 229 12.56 -2.62 -8.90
C ALA A 229 13.12 -2.81 -7.49
N VAL A 230 12.55 -3.74 -6.73
CA VAL A 230 13.07 -4.16 -5.43
C VAL A 230 13.51 -5.62 -5.55
N LEU A 231 14.81 -5.85 -5.56
CA LEU A 231 15.43 -7.16 -5.70
C LEU A 231 15.67 -7.74 -4.31
N ASP A 232 15.25 -8.99 -4.11
CA ASP A 232 15.44 -9.77 -2.90
C ASP A 232 16.28 -10.99 -3.29
N HIS A 233 17.60 -10.92 -3.04
CA HIS A 233 18.56 -11.89 -3.54
C HIS A 233 18.41 -13.26 -2.89
N GLU A 234 18.15 -13.31 -1.58
CA GLU A 234 18.00 -14.57 -0.85
C GLU A 234 16.78 -15.37 -1.35
N LYS A 235 15.62 -14.70 -1.55
CA LYS A 235 14.43 -15.36 -2.12
C LYS A 235 14.43 -15.43 -3.65
N LYS A 236 15.44 -14.89 -4.32
CA LYS A 236 15.58 -14.87 -5.79
C LYS A 236 14.34 -14.33 -6.48
N ARG A 237 13.84 -13.19 -6.01
CA ARG A 237 12.64 -12.54 -6.56
C ARG A 237 12.83 -11.04 -6.72
N THR A 238 11.96 -10.44 -7.51
CA THR A 238 11.94 -9.00 -7.76
C THR A 238 10.51 -8.49 -7.68
N PHE A 239 10.27 -7.47 -6.87
CA PHE A 239 9.05 -6.68 -6.94
C PHE A 239 9.25 -5.58 -7.97
N VAL A 240 8.30 -5.42 -8.89
CA VAL A 240 8.31 -4.32 -9.85
C VAL A 240 7.14 -3.41 -9.54
N ILE A 241 7.45 -2.21 -9.05
CA ILE A 241 6.46 -1.19 -8.72
C ILE A 241 6.30 -0.31 -9.95
N ARG A 242 5.07 -0.22 -10.46
CA ARG A 242 4.71 0.67 -11.56
C ARG A 242 3.76 1.74 -11.05
N LYS A 243 4.07 3.00 -11.34
CA LYS A 243 3.23 4.15 -10.97
C LYS A 243 2.84 4.97 -12.18
N ASP A 244 1.66 5.56 -12.12
CA ASP A 244 1.13 6.52 -13.08
C ASP A 244 0.37 7.62 -12.31
N GLY A 245 0.46 8.87 -12.77
CA GLY A 245 -0.14 10.03 -12.10
C GLY A 245 0.45 10.39 -10.72
N LEU A 246 1.55 9.75 -10.31
CA LEU A 246 2.29 10.02 -9.07
C LEU A 246 3.71 10.46 -9.43
N PRO A 247 4.04 11.77 -9.36
CA PRO A 247 5.34 12.28 -9.79
C PRO A 247 6.48 11.87 -8.83
N ASP A 248 6.16 11.79 -7.54
CA ASP A 248 7.12 11.49 -6.48
C ASP A 248 7.13 9.99 -6.15
N ALA A 249 8.30 9.48 -5.73
CA ALA A 249 8.37 8.27 -4.91
C ALA A 249 8.88 8.71 -3.54
N GLY A 250 7.94 9.20 -2.72
CA GLY A 250 8.18 9.49 -1.31
C GLY A 250 7.88 8.28 -0.44
N GLU A 251 8.77 8.00 0.52
CA GLU A 251 8.64 6.85 1.43
C GLU A 251 8.24 5.57 0.70
N LEU A 252 9.18 5.00 -0.07
CA LEU A 252 9.22 3.54 -0.19
C LEU A 252 9.65 3.05 1.18
N PHE A 253 8.71 3.12 2.12
CA PHE A 253 8.82 2.53 3.42
C PHE A 253 8.80 1.01 3.21
N LEU A 254 9.95 0.48 2.78
CA LEU A 254 10.52 -0.67 3.46
C LEU A 254 10.80 -0.22 4.91
N ILE A 255 9.76 0.10 5.69
CA ILE A 255 9.86 -0.09 7.14
C ILE A 255 9.93 -1.60 7.30
N LEU A 256 11.15 -2.10 7.21
CA LEU A 256 11.54 -3.17 8.09
C LEU A 256 11.38 -2.64 9.51
N LYS A 257 10.27 -3.05 10.11
CA LYS A 257 10.38 -3.54 11.48
C LYS A 257 10.26 -5.05 11.45
N CYS A 258 11.22 -5.66 10.79
CA CYS A 258 11.74 -6.97 11.14
C CYS A 258 13.27 -6.82 11.13
N LEU A 259 13.82 -6.00 12.03
CA LEU A 259 14.58 -6.52 13.15
C LEU A 259 14.56 -5.46 14.27
N THR A 260 13.68 -5.60 15.26
CA THR A 260 14.20 -5.42 16.61
C THR A 260 14.96 -6.71 16.85
N ILE A 261 16.29 -6.63 16.80
CA ILE A 261 17.16 -7.62 17.41
C ILE A 261 16.65 -7.77 18.85
N CYS A 262 15.94 -8.86 19.12
CA CYS A 262 15.87 -9.38 20.47
C CYS A 262 17.29 -9.86 20.79
N ASN A 263 18.16 -8.94 21.21
CA ASN A 263 19.29 -9.29 22.03
C ASN A 263 18.77 -9.26 23.45
N GLU A 264 18.18 -10.37 23.88
CA GLU A 264 18.36 -10.80 25.26
C GLU A 264 19.82 -11.23 25.39
N ALA A 265 20.66 -10.29 25.79
CA ALA A 265 21.99 -10.57 26.30
C ALA A 265 22.16 -9.79 27.60
N ALA A 266 21.88 -10.50 28.69
CA ALA A 266 22.45 -10.37 30.02
C ALA A 266 22.93 -8.98 30.49
N MET A 267 22.12 -8.34 31.34
CA MET A 267 22.66 -7.60 32.47
C MET A 267 22.52 -8.49 33.71
N THR A 268 23.48 -9.39 33.85
CA THR A 268 23.87 -9.92 35.15
C THR A 268 24.42 -8.78 36.00
N GLY A 269 23.80 -8.55 37.15
CA GLY A 269 24.47 -8.29 38.43
C GLY A 269 25.30 -7.01 38.58
N GLY A 270 24.95 -6.24 39.61
CA GLY A 270 25.93 -5.98 40.67
C GLY A 270 26.24 -4.51 40.95
N CYS A 271 25.78 -4.11 42.15
CA CYS A 271 26.10 -2.92 42.94
C CYS A 271 25.51 -1.57 42.48
#